data_AF-A0A966Q9E6-F1
#
_entry.id   AF-A0A966Q9E6-F1
#
_cell.length_a   1.000
_cell.length_b   1.000
_cell.length_c   1.000
_cell.angle_alpha   90.00
_cell.angle_beta   90.00
_cell.angle_gamma   90.00
#
_symmetry.space_group_name_H-M   'P 1'
#
loop_
_entity.id
_entity.type
_entity.pdbx_description
1 polymer ?
#
loop_
_entity_poly.entity_id
_entity_poly.type
_entity_poly.pdbx_seq_one_letter_code
_entity_poly.pdbx_strand_id
1 'polypeptide(L)'
;MLALGSFIGSFFGLGGGMGLYGLSGFGPLLAIAGVALASFFLVLDFDQVEQGVRAGVPQEESWRAGFGLLMTVVWLYLEVLRLLAILRGNND
;
A
#
# COMPACT_ATOMS: atom_id res chain seq x y z
N MET A 1 -17.57 -17.18 -23.61
CA MET A 1 -17.69 -15.93 -22.83
C MET A 1 -17.26 -16.12 -21.38
N LEU A 2 -17.70 -17.17 -20.68
CA LEU A 2 -17.30 -17.47 -19.30
C LEU A 2 -15.79 -17.76 -19.11
N ALA A 3 -15.13 -18.39 -20.10
CA ALA A 3 -13.68 -18.67 -20.05
C ALA A 3 -12.80 -17.41 -20.06
N LEU A 4 -13.21 -16.35 -20.77
CA LEU A 4 -12.51 -15.06 -20.77
C LEU A 4 -12.68 -14.34 -19.42
N GLY A 5 -13.87 -14.42 -18.82
CA GLY A 5 -14.14 -13.90 -17.48
C GLY A 5 -13.34 -14.62 -16.40
N SER A 6 -13.16 -15.94 -16.53
CA SER A 6 -12.33 -16.74 -15.62
C SER A 6 -10.82 -16.48 -15.81
N PHE A 7 -10.36 -16.25 -17.05
CA PHE A 7 -8.97 -15.88 -17.33
C PHE A 7 -8.62 -14.51 -16.73
N ILE A 8 -9.50 -13.51 -16.85
CA ILE A 8 -9.30 -12.18 -16.24
C ILE A 8 -9.46 -12.24 -14.71
N GLY A 9 -10.42 -13.04 -14.23
CA GLY A 9 -10.63 -13.28 -12.81
C GLY A 9 -9.46 -13.99 -12.11
N SER A 10 -8.62 -14.75 -12.84
CA SER A 10 -7.42 -15.37 -12.27
C SER A 10 -6.28 -14.37 -12.00
N PHE A 11 -6.19 -13.31 -12.81
CA PHE A 11 -5.26 -12.19 -12.57
C PHE A 11 -5.75 -11.24 -11.47
N PHE A 12 -7.07 -11.10 -11.29
CA PHE A 12 -7.69 -10.24 -10.29
C PHE A 12 -8.15 -10.95 -9.01
N GLY A 13 -7.93 -12.25 -8.88
CA GLY A 13 -8.24 -13.02 -7.65
C GLY A 13 -9.73 -13.28 -7.39
N LEU A 14 -10.60 -13.09 -8.39
CA LEU A 14 -12.06 -13.23 -8.26
C LEU A 14 -12.57 -14.69 -8.39
N GLY A 15 -11.67 -15.66 -8.57
CA GLY A 15 -11.99 -17.09 -8.76
C GLY A 15 -11.87 -17.98 -7.53
N GLY A 16 -11.67 -17.41 -6.33
CA GLY A 16 -11.51 -18.16 -5.08
C GLY A 16 -10.13 -17.99 -4.48
N GLY A 17 -9.90 -16.87 -3.78
CA GLY A 17 -8.89 -16.69 -2.72
C GLY A 17 -7.40 -16.91 -3.04
N MET A 18 -7.04 -17.40 -4.22
CA MET A 18 -5.71 -17.86 -4.57
C MET A 18 -5.36 -17.42 -6.00
N GLY A 19 -5.23 -16.12 -6.22
CA GLY A 19 -4.42 -15.62 -7.34
C GLY A 19 -2.94 -15.87 -7.06
N LEU A 20 -2.06 -15.66 -8.05
CA LEU A 20 -0.59 -15.84 -8.01
C LEU A 20 0.14 -15.16 -6.81
N TYR A 21 -0.58 -14.39 -6.00
CA TYR A 21 -0.15 -13.64 -4.82
C TYR A 21 -0.69 -14.22 -3.49
N GLY A 22 -1.49 -15.29 -3.53
CA GLY A 22 -2.00 -15.99 -2.36
C GLY A 22 -1.07 -17.14 -1.96
N LEU A 23 -0.46 -17.04 -0.79
CA LEU A 23 0.08 -18.17 0.00
C LEU A 23 1.41 -18.83 -0.43
N SER A 24 2.09 -18.41 -1.51
CA SER A 24 3.48 -18.86 -1.75
C SER A 24 4.46 -17.94 -1.04
N GLY A 25 4.90 -18.32 0.17
CA GLY A 25 6.11 -17.93 0.95
C GLY A 25 6.60 -16.47 1.01
N PHE A 26 6.57 -15.74 -0.10
CA PHE A 26 6.99 -14.34 -0.26
C PHE A 26 5.94 -13.31 0.15
N GLY A 27 4.65 -13.66 0.20
CA GLY A 27 3.57 -12.73 0.56
C GLY A 27 3.76 -12.04 1.92
N PRO A 28 4.04 -12.76 3.02
CA PRO A 28 4.29 -12.17 4.33
C PRO A 28 5.54 -11.29 4.38
N LEU A 29 6.63 -11.75 3.74
CA LEU A 29 7.90 -11.03 3.72
C LEU A 29 7.78 -9.69 2.97
N LEU A 30 7.07 -9.71 1.84
CA LEU A 30 6.81 -8.52 1.02
C LEU A 30 5.85 -7.57 1.72
N ALA A 31 4.83 -8.07 2.43
CA ALA A 31 3.95 -7.24 3.24
C ALA A 31 4.68 -6.53 4.39
N ILE A 32 5.54 -7.25 5.12
CA ILE A 32 6.37 -6.65 6.19
C ILE A 32 7.32 -5.60 5.60
N ALA A 33 8.00 -5.92 4.50
CA ALA A 33 8.88 -4.99 3.80
C ALA A 33 8.11 -3.77 3.28
N GLY A 34 6.89 -3.95 2.79
CA GLY A 34 6.00 -2.89 2.33
C GLY A 34 5.61 -1.94 3.45
N VAL A 35 5.22 -2.46 4.62
CA VAL A 35 4.89 -1.62 5.79
C VAL A 35 6.12 -0.84 6.26
N ALA A 36 7.29 -1.48 6.31
CA ALA A 36 8.54 -0.82 6.68
C ALA A 36 8.88 0.32 5.71
N LEU A 37 8.80 0.06 4.40
CA LEU A 37 9.06 1.06 3.36
C LEU A 37 8.05 2.21 3.41
N ALA A 38 6.76 1.90 3.56
CA ALA A 38 5.71 2.91 3.67
C ALA A 38 5.92 3.82 4.88
N SER A 39 6.32 3.26 6.03
CA SER A 39 6.62 4.06 7.23
C SER A 39 7.83 4.98 7.01
N PHE A 40 8.85 4.53 6.27
CA PHE A 40 10.01 5.34 5.94
C PHE A 40 9.66 6.49 4.99
N PHE A 41 8.87 6.21 3.94
CA PHE A 41 8.35 7.23 3.03
C PHE A 41 7.51 8.28 3.76
N LEU A 42 6.69 7.86 4.72
CA LEU A 42 5.87 8.78 5.52
C LEU A 42 6.74 9.73 6.37
N VAL A 43 7.82 9.23 6.97
CA VAL A 43 8.77 10.08 7.71
C VAL A 43 9.45 11.08 6.78
N LEU A 44 9.87 10.65 5.58
CA LEU A 44 10.45 11.54 4.58
C LEU A 44 9.46 12.61 4.09
N ASP A 45 8.20 12.23 3.85
CA ASP A 45 7.15 13.18 3.46
C ASP A 45 6.90 14.22 4.56
N PHE A 46 6.91 13.81 5.83
CA PHE A 46 6.79 14.74 6.96
C PHE A 46 7.99 15.70 7.07
N ASP A 47 9.23 15.21 6.88
CA ASP A 47 10.43 16.05 6.91
C ASP A 47 10.43 17.07 5.76
N GLN A 48 9.97 16.66 4.56
CA GLN A 48 9.78 17.59 3.44
C GLN A 48 8.75 18.68 3.73
N VAL A 49 7.63 18.32 4.35
CA VAL A 49 6.60 19.30 4.78
C VAL A 49 7.19 20.27 5.80
N GLU A 50 7.93 19.78 6.80
CA GLU A 50 8.54 20.61 7.83
C GLU A 50 9.59 21.57 7.25
N GLN A 51 10.45 21.09 6.35
CA GLN A 51 11.43 21.92 5.65
C GLN A 51 10.74 22.97 4.74
N GLY A 52 9.67 22.60 4.04
CA GLY A 52 8.89 23.52 3.22
C GLY A 52 8.25 24.65 4.03
N VAL A 53 7.73 24.35 5.23
CA VAL A 53 7.19 25.35 6.15
C VAL A 53 8.30 26.25 6.70
N ARG A 54 9.45 25.68 7.10
CA ARG A 54 10.61 26.44 7.61
C ARG A 54 11.25 27.35 6.56
N ALA A 55 11.22 26.94 5.29
CA ALA A 55 11.71 27.73 4.16
C ALA A 55 10.72 28.84 3.71
N GLY A 56 9.54 28.94 4.34
CA GLY A 56 8.54 29.95 4.01
C GLY A 56 7.90 29.78 2.63
N VAL A 57 7.86 28.54 2.12
CA VAL A 57 7.32 28.21 0.80
C VAL A 57 5.82 28.61 0.73
N PRO A 58 5.35 29.23 -0.37
CA PRO A 58 3.98 29.73 -0.50
C PRO A 58 2.93 28.67 -0.14
N GLN A 59 1.85 29.10 0.52
CA GLN A 59 0.77 28.23 1.00
C GLN A 59 0.09 27.45 -0.15
N GLU A 60 0.20 27.93 -1.39
CA GLU A 60 -0.26 27.25 -2.60
C GLU A 60 0.50 25.96 -2.92
N GLU A 61 1.71 25.74 -2.39
CA GLU A 61 2.42 24.45 -2.57
C GLU A 61 2.04 23.41 -1.51
N SER A 62 1.43 23.85 -0.40
CA SER A 62 1.04 22.95 0.69
C SER A 62 -0.04 21.95 0.29
N TRP A 63 -0.87 22.24 -0.71
CA TRP A 63 -1.89 21.28 -1.18
C TRP A 63 -1.24 20.08 -1.88
N ARG A 64 -0.15 20.30 -2.63
CA ARG A 64 0.60 19.23 -3.31
C ARG A 64 1.34 18.37 -2.30
N ALA A 65 1.95 19.01 -1.30
CA ALA A 65 2.60 18.30 -0.20
C ALA A 65 1.59 17.47 0.62
N GLY A 66 0.42 18.04 0.93
CA GLY A 66 -0.66 17.33 1.61
C GLY A 66 -1.22 16.15 0.80
N PHE A 67 -1.34 16.28 -0.52
CA PHE A 67 -1.77 15.17 -1.39
C PHE A 67 -0.79 13.99 -1.38
N GLY A 68 0.52 14.27 -1.45
CA GLY A 68 1.56 13.24 -1.35
C GLY A 68 1.48 12.49 -0.01
N LEU A 69 1.38 13.24 1.08
CA LEU A 69 1.23 12.68 2.42
C LEU A 69 -0.01 11.75 2.53
N LEU A 70 -1.15 12.18 1.98
CA LEU A 70 -2.37 11.38 1.96
C LEU A 70 -2.22 10.09 1.16
N MET A 71 -1.56 10.14 0.00
CA MET A 71 -1.28 8.94 -0.80
C MET A 71 -0.41 7.94 -0.03
N THR A 72 0.63 8.41 0.65
CA THR A 72 1.51 7.56 1.47
C THR A 72 0.75 6.93 2.64
N VAL A 73 -0.14 7.69 3.30
CA VAL A 73 -1.00 7.16 4.38
C VAL A 73 -1.98 6.11 3.86
N VAL A 74 -2.65 6.37 2.72
CA VAL A 74 -3.58 5.39 2.12
C VAL A 74 -2.84 4.13 1.69
N TRP A 75 -1.63 4.26 1.13
CA TRP A 75 -0.81 3.11 0.79
C TRP A 75 -0.44 2.29 2.03
N LEU A 76 0.04 2.95 3.09
CA LEU A 76 0.34 2.30 4.37
C LEU A 76 -0.88 1.55 4.93
N TYR A 77 -2.07 2.15 4.85
CA TYR A 77 -3.31 1.51 5.27
C TYR A 77 -3.57 0.19 4.52
N LEU A 78 -3.43 0.18 3.20
CA LEU A 78 -3.62 -1.04 2.41
C LEU A 78 -2.58 -2.11 2.73
N GLU A 79 -1.33 -1.72 2.99
CA GLU A 79 -0.27 -2.65 3.33
C GLU A 79 -0.46 -3.25 4.73
N VAL A 80 -0.90 -2.45 5.69
CA VAL A 80 -1.30 -2.94 7.03
C VAL A 80 -2.51 -3.88 6.93
N LEU A 81 -3.52 -3.55 6.11
CA LEU A 81 -4.63 -4.47 5.85
C LEU A 81 -4.16 -5.78 5.22
N ARG A 82 -3.19 -5.75 4.30
CA ARG A 82 -2.60 -6.94 3.70
C ARG A 82 -1.86 -7.77 4.75
N LEU A 83 -1.07 -7.13 5.61
CA LEU A 83 -0.35 -7.80 6.69
C LEU A 83 -1.33 -8.45 7.69
N LEU A 84 -2.40 -7.75 8.06
CA LEU A 84 -3.48 -8.29 8.89
C LEU A 84 -4.24 -9.43 8.20
N ALA A 85 -4.47 -9.35 6.89
CA ALA A 85 -5.12 -10.41 6.13
C ALA A 85 -4.26 -11.67 6.06
N ILE A 86 -2.93 -11.54 5.96
CA ILE A 86 -1.99 -12.68 6.02
C ILE A 86 -2.00 -13.31 7.42
N LEU A 87 -1.95 -12.49 8.47
CA LEU A 87 -2.01 -12.98 9.86
C LEU A 87 -3.35 -13.68 10.16
N ARG A 88 -4.46 -13.20 9.58
CA ARG A 88 -5.80 -13.77 9.75
C ARG A 88 -6.07 -14.97 8.84
N GLY A 89 -5.53 -14.98 7.62
CA GLY A 89 -5.73 -16.02 6.61
C GLY A 89 -4.91 -17.28 6.83
N ASN A 90 -3.98 -17.28 7.79
CA ASN A 90 -3.22 -18.46 8.19
C ASN A 90 -4.00 -19.38 9.17
N ASN A 91 -5.33 -19.33 9.14
CA ASN A 91 -6.20 -19.96 10.13
C ASN A 91 -7.31 -20.85 9.56
N ASP A 92 -7.29 -21.24 8.27
CA ASP A 92 -8.03 -22.41 7.73
C ASP A 92 -7.37 -22.93 6.43
#